data_AF-K1TK00-F1
#
_entry.id   AF-K1TK00-F1
#
_cell.length_a   1.000
_cell.length_b   1.000
_cell.length_c   1.000
_cell.angle_alpha   90.00
_cell.angle_beta   90.00
_cell.angle_gamma   90.00
#
_symmetry.space_group_name_H-M   'P 1'
#
loop_
_entity.id
_entity.type
_entity.pdbx_description
1 polymer ?
#
loop_
_entity_poly.entity_id
_entity_poly.type
_entity_poly.pdbx_seq_one_letter_code
_entity_poly.pdbx_strand_id
1 'polypeptide(L)'
;MTPKEYTFDAAYQPQVRAKRGTREIMLDVIIALLPALCVGVWQFGAQALIPLAVSIVSCVFFEWAYRKLMKKPDSIGDLSAVVTGILLAYTLPANCKWWLPIIGAFFAIVVVKQLYGGIGKNFLNPALAGRAFLLASYAL
;
A
#
# COMPACT_ATOMS: atom_id res chain seq x y z
N MET A 1 51.15 37.42 11.50
CA MET A 1 50.57 36.91 10.25
C MET A 1 49.75 35.69 10.63
N THR A 2 48.44 35.84 10.80
CA THR A 2 47.55 34.76 11.26
C THR A 2 47.31 33.76 10.11
N PRO A 3 47.41 32.44 10.35
CA PRO A 3 47.18 31.45 9.31
C PRO A 3 45.71 31.49 8.88
N LYS A 4 45.45 31.55 7.58
CA LYS A 4 44.09 31.41 7.02
C LYS A 4 43.67 29.96 7.17
N GLU A 5 42.68 29.70 8.02
CA GLU A 5 41.98 28.42 8.06
C GLU A 5 41.13 28.26 6.79
N TYR A 6 41.38 27.20 6.04
CA TYR A 6 40.57 26.81 4.90
C TYR A 6 39.65 25.67 5.34
N THR A 7 38.37 25.96 5.51
CA THR A 7 37.33 24.95 5.73
C THR A 7 37.01 24.29 4.40
N PHE A 8 37.49 23.06 4.21
CA PHE A 8 37.12 22.22 3.09
C PHE A 8 35.77 21.57 3.36
N ASP A 9 34.73 22.00 2.65
CA ASP A 9 33.46 21.27 2.59
C ASP A 9 33.70 19.93 1.89
N ALA A 10 33.90 18.87 2.65
CA ALA A 10 33.91 17.51 2.14
C ALA A 10 32.50 17.21 1.62
N ALA A 11 32.28 17.37 0.31
CA ALA A 11 31.03 17.02 -0.33
C ALA A 11 30.78 15.51 -0.16
N TYR A 12 29.88 15.15 0.76
CA TYR A 12 29.31 13.82 0.84
C TYR A 12 28.73 13.45 -0.54
N GLN A 13 28.97 12.21 -0.98
CA GLN A 13 28.65 11.68 -2.31
C GLN A 13 27.48 12.39 -3.02
N PRO A 14 27.68 12.91 -4.25
CA PRO A 14 26.62 13.56 -5.01
C PRO A 14 25.64 12.50 -5.53
N GLN A 15 24.77 12.01 -4.65
CA GLN A 15 23.65 11.19 -5.06
C GLN A 15 22.67 12.09 -5.81
N VAL A 16 22.67 12.01 -7.14
CA VAL A 16 21.67 12.65 -7.99
C VAL A 16 20.30 12.08 -7.61
N ARG A 17 19.56 12.79 -6.76
CA ARG A 17 18.21 12.36 -6.38
C ARG A 17 17.28 12.59 -7.56
N ALA A 18 16.72 11.51 -8.08
CA ALA A 18 15.59 11.61 -9.00
C ALA A 18 14.46 12.37 -8.31
N LYS A 19 13.82 13.33 -9.00
CA LYS A 19 12.69 14.11 -8.47
C LYS A 19 11.40 13.30 -8.30
N ARG A 20 11.50 11.96 -8.27
CA ARG A 20 10.34 11.08 -8.36
C ARG A 20 9.80 10.76 -6.97
N GLY A 21 8.55 11.13 -6.72
CA GLY A 21 7.89 10.96 -5.44
C GLY A 21 7.26 9.58 -5.26
N THR A 22 7.00 9.18 -4.01
CA THR A 22 6.28 7.92 -3.70
C THR A 22 4.93 7.85 -4.39
N ARG A 23 4.18 8.96 -4.43
CA ARG A 23 2.90 9.04 -5.12
C ARG A 23 2.99 8.72 -6.62
N GLU A 24 4.02 9.22 -7.30
CA GLU A 24 4.20 8.99 -8.75
C GLU A 24 4.54 7.52 -9.02
N ILE A 25 5.40 6.94 -8.19
CA ILE A 25 5.73 5.51 -8.27
C ILE A 25 4.47 4.66 -8.04
N MET A 26 3.65 5.01 -7.04
CA MET A 26 2.41 4.28 -6.74
C MET A 26 1.34 4.45 -7.85
N LEU A 27 1.30 5.61 -8.52
CA LEU A 27 0.46 5.81 -9.70
C LEU A 27 0.90 4.92 -10.86
N ASP A 28 2.20 4.83 -11.15
CA ASP A 28 2.72 3.95 -12.18
C ASP A 28 2.34 2.48 -11.91
N VAL A 29 2.40 2.06 -10.63
CA VAL A 29 1.96 0.72 -10.23
C VAL A 29 0.46 0.54 -10.47
N ILE A 30 -0.38 1.51 -10.13
CA ILE A 30 -1.83 1.42 -10.40
C ILE A 30 -2.09 1.30 -11.91
N ILE A 31 -1.40 2.11 -12.73
CA ILE A 31 -1.52 2.05 -14.19
C ILE A 31 -1.09 0.69 -14.72
N ALA A 32 0.02 0.14 -14.20
CA ALA A 32 0.51 -1.19 -14.56
C ALA A 32 -0.45 -2.32 -14.15
N LEU A 33 -1.31 -2.12 -13.15
CA LEU A 33 -2.32 -3.09 -12.71
C LEU A 33 -3.64 -3.01 -13.49
N LEU A 34 -3.85 -1.98 -14.33
CA LEU A 34 -5.06 -1.84 -15.14
C LEU A 34 -5.23 -2.96 -16.19
N PRO A 35 -4.21 -3.40 -16.94
CA PRO A 35 -4.36 -4.53 -17.86
C PRO A 35 -4.81 -5.81 -17.15
N ALA A 36 -4.27 -6.06 -15.94
CA ALA A 36 -4.68 -7.19 -15.11
C ALA A 36 -6.15 -7.05 -14.65
N LEU A 37 -6.60 -5.83 -14.36
CA LEU A 37 -8.02 -5.57 -14.07
C LEU A 37 -8.90 -5.93 -15.26
N CYS A 38 -8.54 -5.47 -16.46
CA CYS A 38 -9.31 -5.70 -17.68
C CYS A 38 -9.49 -7.19 -17.95
N VAL A 39 -8.41 -7.98 -17.84
CA VAL A 39 -8.47 -9.44 -18.00
C VAL A 39 -9.30 -10.09 -16.90
N GLY A 40 -9.14 -9.65 -15.65
CA GLY A 40 -9.92 -10.15 -14.52
C GLY A 40 -11.42 -9.93 -14.69
N VAL A 41 -11.84 -8.74 -15.14
CA VAL A 41 -13.25 -8.44 -15.44
C VAL A 41 -13.75 -9.23 -16.65
N TRP A 42 -12.92 -9.44 -17.66
CA TRP A 42 -13.30 -10.24 -18.82
C TRP A 42 -13.55 -11.72 -18.46
N GLN A 43 -12.72 -12.28 -17.57
CA GLN A 43 -12.80 -13.70 -17.23
C GLN A 43 -13.80 -14.02 -16.11
N PHE A 44 -13.90 -13.15 -15.09
CA PHE A 44 -14.76 -13.36 -13.93
C PHE A 44 -16.03 -12.51 -13.94
N GLY A 45 -16.22 -11.68 -14.97
CA GLY A 45 -17.34 -10.78 -15.11
C GLY A 45 -17.31 -9.61 -14.10
N ALA A 46 -18.44 -8.89 -14.02
CA ALA A 46 -18.61 -7.74 -13.12
C ALA A 46 -18.50 -8.12 -11.62
N GLN A 47 -18.55 -9.41 -11.28
CA GLN A 47 -18.44 -9.89 -9.92
C GLN A 47 -17.06 -9.61 -9.31
N ALA A 48 -15.98 -9.59 -10.12
CA ALA A 48 -14.63 -9.28 -9.66
C ALA A 48 -14.45 -7.82 -9.19
N LEU A 49 -15.32 -6.91 -9.62
CA LEU A 49 -15.27 -5.50 -9.21
C LEU A 49 -15.73 -5.30 -7.77
N ILE A 50 -16.58 -6.19 -7.25
CA ILE A 50 -17.11 -6.10 -5.88
C ILE A 50 -15.98 -6.27 -4.84
N PRO A 51 -15.22 -7.39 -4.81
CA PRO A 51 -14.14 -7.55 -3.83
C PRO A 51 -13.04 -6.51 -4.01
N LEU A 52 -12.79 -6.06 -5.25
CA LEU A 52 -11.84 -4.98 -5.53
C LEU A 52 -12.25 -3.67 -4.87
N ALA A 53 -13.47 -3.19 -5.15
CA ALA A 53 -13.97 -1.93 -4.60
C ALA A 53 -14.03 -1.99 -3.07
N VAL A 54 -14.55 -3.08 -2.51
CA VAL A 54 -14.64 -3.27 -1.05
C VAL A 54 -13.25 -3.29 -0.41
N SER A 55 -12.27 -3.97 -1.01
CA SER A 55 -10.89 -4.01 -0.51
C SER A 55 -10.24 -2.63 -0.52
N ILE A 56 -10.35 -1.88 -1.63
CA ILE A 56 -9.77 -0.54 -1.75
C ILE A 56 -10.38 0.41 -0.71
N VAL A 57 -11.72 0.46 -0.64
CA VAL A 57 -12.43 1.33 0.30
C VAL A 57 -12.06 0.99 1.74
N SER A 58 -11.99 -0.30 2.08
CA SER A 58 -11.61 -0.76 3.41
C SER A 58 -10.16 -0.39 3.74
N CYS A 59 -9.22 -0.62 2.84
CA CYS A 59 -7.81 -0.29 3.06
C CYS A 59 -7.60 1.21 3.27
N VAL A 60 -8.25 2.05 2.45
CA VAL A 60 -8.18 3.52 2.59
C VAL A 60 -8.83 3.96 3.90
N PHE A 61 -9.99 3.40 4.23
CA PHE A 61 -10.70 3.69 5.48
C PHE A 61 -9.85 3.34 6.72
N PHE A 62 -9.26 2.15 6.78
CA PHE A 62 -8.43 1.75 7.91
C PHE A 62 -7.15 2.58 8.03
N GLU A 63 -6.54 2.98 6.91
CA GLU A 63 -5.37 3.86 6.93
C GLU A 63 -5.73 5.24 7.49
N TRP A 64 -6.82 5.81 6.99
CA TRP A 64 -7.35 7.08 7.46
C TRP A 64 -7.73 7.02 8.94
N ALA A 65 -8.52 6.02 9.33
CA ALA A 65 -9.01 5.85 10.70
C ALA A 65 -7.85 5.69 11.69
N TYR A 66 -6.85 4.86 11.36
CA TYR A 66 -5.67 4.68 12.21
C TYR A 66 -4.86 5.98 12.36
N ARG A 67 -4.65 6.72 11.27
CA ARG A 67 -3.88 7.98 11.31
C ARG A 67 -4.60 9.07 12.05
N LYS A 68 -5.92 9.17 11.88
CA LYS A 68 -6.78 10.08 12.62
C LYS A 68 -6.75 9.77 14.11
N LEU A 69 -6.84 8.49 14.49
CA LEU A 69 -6.79 8.04 15.88
C LEU A 69 -5.42 8.31 16.52
N MET A 70 -4.34 8.06 15.78
CA MET A 70 -2.96 8.26 16.26
C MET A 70 -2.47 9.71 16.11
N LYS A 71 -3.32 10.65 15.68
CA LYS A 71 -3.01 12.07 15.45
C LYS A 71 -1.75 12.28 14.60
N LYS A 72 -1.52 11.38 13.63
CA LYS A 72 -0.39 11.46 12.69
C LYS A 72 -0.81 12.23 11.44
N PRO A 73 0.14 12.83 10.69
CA PRO A 73 -0.17 13.46 9.41
C PRO A 73 -0.82 12.46 8.44
N ASP A 74 -1.76 12.92 7.64
CA ASP A 74 -2.48 12.10 6.67
C ASP A 74 -1.52 11.62 5.55
N SER A 75 -1.47 10.31 5.28
CA SER A 75 -0.73 9.74 4.12
C SER A 75 -1.64 9.21 3.02
N ILE A 76 -2.92 9.55 3.05
CA ILE A 76 -3.86 9.03 2.03
C ILE A 76 -3.38 9.40 0.62
N GLY A 77 -2.69 10.55 0.48
CA GLY A 77 -2.13 11.04 -0.78
C GLY A 77 -1.02 10.17 -1.39
N ASP A 78 -0.46 9.22 -0.65
CA ASP A 78 0.62 8.36 -1.16
C ASP A 78 0.11 7.19 -2.01
N LEU A 79 -1.21 6.97 -2.10
CA LEU A 79 -1.88 5.90 -2.88
C LEU A 79 -1.49 4.45 -2.50
N SER A 80 -0.57 4.27 -1.56
CA SER A 80 -0.12 2.96 -1.12
C SER A 80 -1.22 2.10 -0.49
N ALA A 81 -2.20 2.69 0.20
CA ALA A 81 -3.37 1.95 0.69
C ALA A 81 -4.25 1.44 -0.47
N VAL A 82 -4.38 2.22 -1.54
CA VAL A 82 -5.12 1.83 -2.75
C VAL A 82 -4.41 0.66 -3.41
N VAL A 83 -3.09 0.75 -3.62
CA VAL A 83 -2.28 -0.35 -4.17
C VAL A 83 -2.40 -1.61 -3.31
N THR A 84 -2.36 -1.48 -1.98
CA THR A 84 -2.53 -2.62 -1.06
C THR A 84 -3.91 -3.26 -1.23
N GLY A 85 -4.97 -2.45 -1.34
CA GLY A 85 -6.33 -2.94 -1.57
C GLY A 85 -6.50 -3.65 -2.92
N ILE A 86 -5.91 -3.11 -3.99
CA ILE A 86 -5.94 -3.74 -5.33
C ILE A 86 -5.23 -5.09 -5.27
N LEU A 87 -4.01 -5.13 -4.73
CA LEU A 87 -3.22 -6.37 -4.66
C LEU A 87 -3.90 -7.41 -3.78
N LEU A 88 -4.48 -7.02 -2.65
CA LEU A 88 -5.22 -7.95 -1.79
C LEU A 88 -6.42 -8.55 -2.54
N ALA A 89 -7.19 -7.74 -3.27
CA ALA A 89 -8.33 -8.22 -4.05
C ALA A 89 -7.91 -9.18 -5.17
N TYR A 90 -6.79 -8.91 -5.85
CA TYR A 90 -6.28 -9.80 -6.91
C TYR A 90 -5.79 -11.14 -6.38
N THR A 91 -5.47 -11.22 -5.09
CA THR A 91 -5.05 -12.48 -4.48
C THR A 91 -6.21 -13.33 -3.95
N LEU A 92 -7.44 -12.81 -4.03
CA LEU A 92 -8.64 -13.47 -3.55
C LEU A 92 -9.51 -13.94 -4.74
N PRO A 93 -10.23 -15.06 -4.61
CA PRO A 93 -11.25 -15.48 -5.56
C PRO A 93 -12.31 -14.39 -5.81
N ALA A 94 -12.74 -14.24 -7.06
CA ALA A 94 -13.80 -13.27 -7.44
C ALA A 94 -15.16 -13.55 -6.78
N ASN A 95 -15.41 -14.80 -6.37
CA ASN A 95 -16.65 -15.23 -5.70
C ASN A 95 -16.53 -15.21 -4.15
N CYS A 96 -15.53 -14.52 -3.60
CA CYS A 96 -15.41 -14.38 -2.15
C CYS A 96 -16.57 -13.56 -1.56
N LYS A 97 -16.94 -13.90 -0.32
CA LYS A 97 -17.90 -13.10 0.45
C LYS A 97 -17.37 -11.68 0.64
N TRP A 98 -18.25 -10.69 0.51
CA TRP A 98 -17.92 -9.27 0.56
C TRP A 98 -17.24 -8.82 1.88
N TRP A 99 -17.47 -9.52 3.00
CA TRP A 99 -16.83 -9.20 4.28
C TRP A 99 -15.39 -9.71 4.42
N LEU A 100 -14.96 -10.69 3.61
CA LEU A 100 -13.59 -11.25 3.72
C LEU A 100 -12.49 -10.21 3.43
N PRO A 101 -12.57 -9.46 2.31
CA PRO A 101 -11.59 -8.42 2.01
C PRO A 101 -11.48 -7.35 3.11
N ILE A 102 -12.57 -7.08 3.84
CA ILE A 102 -12.58 -6.10 4.93
C ILE A 102 -11.68 -6.58 6.08
N ILE A 103 -11.78 -7.85 6.46
CA ILE A 103 -10.96 -8.44 7.53
C ILE A 103 -9.49 -8.49 7.11
N GLY A 104 -9.22 -8.90 5.86
CA GLY A 104 -7.87 -8.91 5.30
C GLY A 104 -7.26 -7.50 5.23
N ALA A 105 -8.05 -6.51 4.83
CA ALA A 105 -7.65 -5.10 4.77
C ALA A 105 -7.31 -4.54 6.15
N PHE A 106 -8.09 -4.89 7.19
CA PHE A 106 -7.80 -4.51 8.57
C PHE A 106 -6.42 -5.03 9.00
N PHE A 107 -6.16 -6.32 8.81
CA PHE A 107 -4.87 -6.92 9.19
C PHE A 107 -3.71 -6.32 8.38
N ALA A 108 -3.87 -6.23 7.05
CA ALA A 108 -2.87 -5.67 6.14
C ALA A 108 -2.48 -4.22 6.51
N ILE A 109 -3.47 -3.36 6.76
CA ILE A 109 -3.22 -1.94 7.00
C ILE A 109 -2.87 -1.68 8.45
N VAL A 110 -3.69 -2.10 9.40
CA VAL A 110 -3.48 -1.75 10.81
C VAL A 110 -2.27 -2.49 11.35
N VAL A 111 -2.27 -3.82 11.25
CA VAL A 111 -1.25 -4.65 11.91
C VAL A 111 0.09 -4.59 11.17
N VAL A 112 0.09 -4.77 9.85
CA VAL A 112 1.35 -4.96 9.10
C VAL A 112 1.96 -3.64 8.65
N LYS A 113 1.15 -2.64 8.30
CA LYS A 113 1.65 -1.36 7.79
C LYS A 113 1.74 -0.30 8.88
N GLN A 114 0.67 -0.04 9.61
CA GLN A 114 0.61 1.15 10.47
C GLN A 114 1.21 0.98 11.86
N LEU A 115 1.18 -0.21 12.46
CA LEU A 115 1.88 -0.47 13.75
C LEU A 115 3.39 -0.20 13.64
N TYR A 116 3.98 -0.51 12.48
CA TYR A 116 5.41 -0.29 12.22
C TYR A 116 5.76 1.15 11.80
N GLY A 117 4.76 2.02 11.72
CA GLY A 117 4.96 3.45 11.44
C GLY A 117 4.71 3.87 9.98
N GLY A 118 4.13 3.00 9.16
CA GLY A 118 3.68 3.33 7.81
C GLY A 118 4.69 2.95 6.71
N ILE A 119 4.50 3.53 5.52
CA ILE A 119 5.24 3.19 4.30
C ILE A 119 6.76 3.26 4.53
N GLY A 120 7.46 2.21 4.09
CA GLY A 120 8.91 2.10 4.17
C GLY A 120 9.43 1.51 5.47
N LYS A 121 8.55 1.27 6.45
CA LYS A 121 8.87 0.58 7.72
C LYS A 121 8.16 -0.76 7.89
N ASN A 122 7.26 -1.11 6.96
CA ASN A 122 6.57 -2.40 6.95
C ASN A 122 7.59 -3.52 6.71
N PHE A 123 7.69 -4.49 7.63
CA PHE A 123 8.62 -5.61 7.54
C PHE A 123 8.25 -6.62 6.43
N LEU A 124 6.95 -6.68 6.08
CA LEU A 124 6.37 -7.59 5.10
C LEU A 124 5.43 -6.82 4.17
N ASN A 125 5.22 -7.34 2.96
CA ASN A 125 4.19 -6.81 2.05
C ASN A 125 2.79 -6.91 2.70
N PRO A 126 2.11 -5.78 2.97
CA PRO A 126 0.84 -5.78 3.68
C PRO A 126 -0.27 -6.54 2.95
N ALA A 127 -0.31 -6.50 1.61
CA ALA A 127 -1.34 -7.21 0.83
C ALA A 127 -1.19 -8.73 0.97
N LEU A 128 0.04 -9.25 0.85
CA LEU A 128 0.32 -10.68 1.01
C LEU A 128 0.14 -11.14 2.45
N ALA A 129 0.46 -10.29 3.43
CA ALA A 129 0.20 -10.57 4.84
C ALA A 129 -1.31 -10.69 5.13
N GLY A 130 -2.12 -9.79 4.57
CA GLY A 130 -3.58 -9.88 4.64
C GLY A 130 -4.10 -11.17 4.01
N ARG A 131 -3.57 -11.56 2.85
CA ARG A 131 -3.90 -12.84 2.20
C ARG A 131 -3.52 -14.04 3.08
N ALA A 132 -2.30 -14.07 3.62
CA ALA A 132 -1.83 -15.14 4.49
C ALA A 132 -2.69 -15.28 5.75
N PHE A 133 -3.10 -14.15 6.33
CA PHE A 133 -4.02 -14.12 7.47
C PHE A 133 -5.40 -14.69 7.13
N LEU A 134 -5.96 -14.33 5.98
CA LEU A 134 -7.23 -14.88 5.51
C LEU A 134 -7.13 -16.38 5.23
N LEU A 135 -6.03 -16.82 4.61
CA LEU A 135 -5.76 -18.23 4.34
C LEU A 135 -5.63 -19.05 5.64
N ALA A 136 -4.92 -18.51 6.64
CA ALA A 136 -4.78 -19.16 7.94
C ALA A 136 -6.09 -19.21 8.75
N SER A 137 -6.92 -18.16 8.68
CA SER A 137 -8.11 -18.01 9.53
C SER A 137 -9.36 -18.62 8.92
N TYR A 138 -9.49 -18.59 7.59
CA TYR A 138 -10.68 -19.01 6.85
C TYR A 138 -10.42 -20.14 5.85
N ALA A 139 -9.20 -20.72 5.85
CA ALA A 139 -8.77 -21.81 4.99
C ALA A 139 -9.06 -21.55 3.49
N LEU A 140 -8.75 -20.33 3.04
CA LEU A 140 -9.05 -19.83 1.70
C LEU A 140 -7.81 -19.61 0.85
#